data_AF-A0A1Q6UZM7-F1
#
_entry.id   AF-A0A1Q6UZM7-F1
#
_cell.length_a   1.000
_cell.length_b   1.000
_cell.length_c   1.000
_cell.angle_alpha   90.00
_cell.angle_beta   90.00
_cell.angle_gamma   90.00
#
_symmetry.space_group_name_H-M   'P 1'
#
loop_
_entity.id
_entity.type
_entity.pdbx_description
1 polymer ?
#
loop_
_entity_poly.entity_id
_entity_poly.type
_entity_poly.pdbx_seq_one_letter_code
_entity_poly.pdbx_strand_id
1 'polypeptide(L)'
;MDKKNILIVIIAFLLSCLLLVIGSNPNTLSAKILGLESKIESPRQLYNVYLAGKSIGIIESKEALENYIDEKQQELKNKYHVDKVYAPNDLDIVKEITYDNKISTVEEIYKKIENIKGASSFTIDGYKIYIKGIEKKNEDGTTTTTDDVTLYVLDKDIFTNSVTKTITAFIDKDTYEAYLNDTQNKIEGNDTGTIIENLYIQNTITIKKDRIPAGDKIYETEEELSKFLLFGTTDEQETYIVKAGDTIEEISNNNKLSTEEFLIANTNFKTAQDLLYPGQEVKLGLISPKFDLVEVEHVVSQKPIKMETIYKDDDTQYVGCKW
;
A
#
# COMPACT_ATOMS: atom_id res chain seq x y z
N MET A 1 39.38 84.26 25.62
CA MET A 1 38.21 83.45 25.24
C MET A 1 37.03 83.99 26.00
N ASP A 2 35.97 84.41 25.30
CA ASP A 2 34.82 85.04 25.94
C ASP A 2 34.12 84.05 26.90
N LYS A 3 33.58 84.51 28.04
CA LYS A 3 33.00 83.62 29.08
C LYS A 3 31.92 82.70 28.50
N LYS A 4 31.21 83.18 27.48
CA LYS A 4 30.19 82.44 26.74
C LYS A 4 30.77 81.28 25.92
N ASN A 5 31.93 81.47 25.31
CA ASN A 5 32.61 80.42 24.54
C ASN A 5 33.19 79.33 25.45
N ILE A 6 33.70 79.70 26.64
CA ILE A 6 34.15 78.73 27.64
C ILE A 6 32.98 77.83 28.10
N LEU A 7 31.80 78.42 28.33
CA LEU A 7 30.62 77.69 28.75
C LEU A 7 30.14 76.69 27.68
N ILE A 8 30.13 77.10 26.40
CA ILE A 8 29.73 76.24 25.29
C ILE A 8 30.68 75.04 25.14
N VAL A 9 32.00 75.27 25.26
CA VAL A 9 33.00 74.19 25.17
C VAL A 9 32.85 73.20 26.33
N ILE A 10 32.57 73.67 27.55
CA ILE A 10 32.34 72.79 28.71
C ILE A 10 31.06 71.95 28.53
N ILE A 11 29.98 72.56 28.03
CA ILE A 11 28.72 71.84 27.77
C ILE A 11 28.94 70.78 26.67
N ALA A 12 29.63 71.12 25.58
CA ALA A 12 29.93 70.17 24.51
C ALA A 12 30.81 69.00 25.01
N PHE A 13 31.80 69.29 25.86
CA PHE A 13 32.65 68.26 26.45
C PHE A 13 31.85 67.32 27.37
N LEU A 14 30.98 67.86 28.23
CA LEU A 14 30.09 67.08 29.09
C LEU A 14 29.11 66.22 28.27
N LEU A 15 28.55 66.74 27.18
CA LEU A 15 27.69 65.98 26.28
C LEU A 15 28.45 64.83 25.61
N SER A 16 29.69 65.06 25.18
CA SER A 16 30.54 64.04 24.56
C SER A 16 30.94 62.93 25.54
N CYS A 17 31.27 63.29 26.79
CA CYS A 17 31.56 62.31 27.84
C CYS A 17 30.31 61.50 28.19
N LEU A 18 29.13 62.13 28.22
CA LEU A 18 27.87 61.43 28.46
C LEU A 18 27.57 60.41 27.34
N LEU A 19 27.78 60.80 26.07
CA LEU A 19 27.64 59.91 24.91
C LEU A 19 28.64 58.73 24.95
N LEU A 20 29.89 58.97 25.37
CA LEU A 20 30.89 57.90 25.53
C LEU A 20 30.53 56.94 26.67
N VAL A 21 30.04 57.46 27.80
CA VAL A 21 29.61 56.63 28.94
C VAL A 21 28.40 55.77 28.56
N ILE A 22 27.39 56.34 27.89
CA ILE A 22 26.21 55.60 27.42
C ILE A 22 26.58 54.58 26.33
N GLY A 23 27.47 54.94 25.39
CA GLY A 23 27.89 54.06 24.30
C GLY A 23 28.81 52.91 24.73
N SER A 24 29.51 53.04 25.86
CA SER A 24 30.46 52.03 26.35
C SER A 24 29.82 50.85 27.08
N ASN A 25 28.62 51.01 27.66
CA ASN A 25 27.92 49.92 28.34
C ASN A 25 26.38 50.12 28.31
N PRO A 26 25.66 49.33 27.49
CA PRO A 26 24.20 49.45 27.34
C PRO A 26 23.41 49.05 28.60
N ASN A 27 24.06 48.48 29.64
CA ASN A 27 23.41 48.05 30.87
C ASN A 27 23.45 49.10 32.00
N THR A 28 23.92 50.33 31.75
CA THR A 28 23.96 51.41 32.74
C THR A 28 22.57 52.03 32.97
N LEU A 29 22.32 52.57 34.16
CA LEU A 29 21.05 53.25 34.51
C LEU A 29 20.70 54.39 33.52
N SER A 30 21.73 55.06 32.99
CA SER A 30 21.60 56.13 31.99
C SER A 30 21.12 55.62 30.63
N ALA A 31 21.61 54.46 30.16
CA ALA A 31 21.11 53.80 28.96
C ALA A 31 19.66 53.31 29.13
N LYS A 32 19.33 52.81 30.33
CA LYS A 32 17.99 52.35 30.71
C LYS A 32 16.93 53.47 30.69
N ILE A 33 17.27 54.65 31.21
CA ILE A 33 16.40 55.84 31.20
C ILE A 33 16.19 56.36 29.76
N LEU A 34 17.16 56.18 28.87
CA LEU A 34 17.11 56.59 27.46
C LEU A 34 16.50 55.54 26.52
N GLY A 35 16.03 54.39 27.04
CA GLY A 35 15.44 53.33 26.23
C GLY A 35 16.43 52.56 25.34
N LEU A 36 17.74 52.69 25.60
CA LEU A 36 18.82 51.99 24.90
C LEU A 36 19.13 50.62 25.54
N GLU A 37 18.09 49.90 25.97
CA GLU A 37 18.26 48.51 26.45
C GLU A 37 18.57 47.60 25.25
N SER A 38 19.79 47.09 25.17
CA SER A 38 20.06 45.92 24.34
C SER A 38 19.51 44.69 25.08
N LYS A 39 18.32 44.22 24.69
CA LYS A 39 17.79 42.95 25.18
C LYS A 39 18.67 41.84 24.60
N ILE A 40 19.69 41.41 25.35
CA ILE A 40 20.50 40.24 24.99
C ILE A 40 19.56 39.04 25.20
N GLU A 41 18.86 38.62 24.15
CA GLU A 41 18.07 37.39 24.22
C GLU A 41 19.04 36.23 24.42
N SER A 42 18.87 35.50 25.52
CA SER A 42 19.58 34.24 25.71
C SER A 42 19.11 33.26 24.63
N PRO A 43 20.03 32.43 24.09
CA PRO A 43 19.66 31.47 23.07
C PRO A 43 18.59 30.52 23.61
N ARG A 44 17.53 30.32 22.82
CA ARG A 44 16.42 29.44 23.13
C ARG A 44 16.60 28.12 22.37
N GLN A 45 16.27 27.02 23.03
CA GLN A 45 16.20 25.71 22.39
C GLN A 45 14.80 25.56 21.78
N LEU A 46 14.73 25.52 20.45
CA LEU A 46 13.51 25.38 19.66
C LEU A 46 13.60 24.13 18.78
N TYR A 47 12.55 23.88 18.00
CA TYR A 47 12.49 22.76 17.07
C TYR A 47 12.10 23.23 15.68
N ASN A 48 12.95 22.98 14.69
CA ASN A 48 12.68 23.24 13.29
C ASN A 48 11.99 22.02 12.69
N VAL A 49 10.82 22.23 12.10
CA VAL A 49 9.98 21.19 11.52
C VAL A 49 10.20 21.18 10.01
N TYR A 50 10.59 20.03 9.50
CA TYR A 50 10.76 19.76 8.08
C TYR A 50 9.71 18.76 7.65
N LEU A 51 9.19 18.94 6.44
CA LEU A 51 8.31 17.99 5.78
C LEU A 51 8.83 17.75 4.38
N ALA A 52 9.07 16.48 4.03
CA ALA A 52 9.75 16.09 2.79
C ALA A 52 11.06 16.87 2.57
N GLY A 53 11.82 17.10 3.65
CA GLY A 53 13.09 17.84 3.63
C GLY A 53 12.97 19.37 3.53
N LYS A 54 11.75 19.94 3.44
CA LYS A 54 11.52 21.39 3.42
C LYS A 54 11.12 21.91 4.79
N SER A 55 11.81 22.94 5.29
CA SER A 55 11.42 23.60 6.55
C SER A 55 10.05 24.26 6.38
N ILE A 56 9.11 23.89 7.25
CA ILE A 56 7.75 24.43 7.30
C ILE A 56 7.53 25.38 8.46
N GLY A 57 8.44 25.42 9.44
CA GLY A 57 8.51 26.45 10.49
C GLY A 57 9.16 25.93 11.77
N ILE A 58 9.22 26.80 12.78
CA ILE A 58 9.91 26.54 14.05
C ILE A 58 8.88 26.55 15.18
N ILE A 59 8.88 25.53 16.04
CA ILE A 59 7.97 25.37 17.18
C ILE A 59 8.75 25.28 18.49
N GLU A 60 8.06 25.53 19.60
CA GLU A 60 8.65 25.45 20.95
C GLU A 60 8.71 24.01 21.48
N SER A 61 7.75 23.17 21.12
CA SER A 61 7.65 21.80 21.64
C SER A 61 7.20 20.81 20.59
N LYS A 62 8.02 19.77 20.40
CA LYS A 62 7.69 18.59 19.60
C LYS A 62 6.41 17.90 20.11
N GLU A 63 6.33 17.67 21.42
CA GLU A 63 5.21 16.96 22.05
C GLU A 63 3.89 17.73 21.89
N ALA A 64 3.93 19.06 21.96
CA ALA A 64 2.75 19.89 21.72
C ALA A 64 2.19 19.70 20.30
N LEU A 65 3.05 19.58 19.29
CA LEU A 65 2.62 19.30 17.92
C LEU A 65 2.05 17.89 17.78
N GLU A 66 2.72 16.87 18.33
CA GLU A 66 2.26 15.48 18.27
C GLU A 66 0.89 15.31 18.94
N ASN A 67 0.70 15.90 20.13
CA ASN A 67 -0.59 15.84 20.84
C ASN A 67 -1.69 16.61 20.08
N TYR A 68 -1.35 17.75 19.48
CA TYR A 68 -2.31 18.53 18.69
C TYR A 68 -2.77 17.79 17.43
N ILE A 69 -1.85 17.10 16.74
CA ILE A 69 -2.20 16.23 15.59
C ILE A 69 -3.20 15.16 16.04
N ASP A 70 -2.88 14.47 17.13
CA ASP A 70 -3.72 13.40 17.66
C ASP A 70 -5.11 13.89 18.11
N GLU A 71 -5.18 15.06 18.75
CA GLU A 71 -6.43 15.67 19.19
C GLU A 71 -7.31 16.10 18.01
N LYS A 72 -6.73 16.72 16.98
CA LYS A 72 -7.50 17.26 15.85
C LYS A 72 -7.97 16.19 14.87
N GLN A 73 -7.27 15.07 14.74
CA GLN A 73 -7.59 14.02 13.77
C GLN A 73 -8.66 13.03 14.23
N GLN A 74 -9.77 13.53 14.81
CA GLN A 74 -10.89 12.69 15.27
C GLN A 74 -11.60 11.95 14.13
N GLU A 75 -11.66 12.54 12.93
CA GLU A 75 -12.28 11.91 11.77
C GLU A 75 -11.53 10.63 11.36
N LEU A 76 -10.19 10.66 11.34
CA LEU A 76 -9.37 9.49 11.03
C LEU A 76 -9.51 8.41 12.12
N LYS A 77 -9.53 8.81 13.40
CA LYS A 77 -9.73 7.88 14.52
C LYS A 77 -11.06 7.16 14.41
N ASN A 78 -12.14 7.89 14.13
CA ASN A 78 -13.47 7.32 13.99
C ASN A 78 -13.58 6.44 12.74
N LYS A 79 -12.98 6.85 11.62
CA LYS A 79 -13.02 6.10 10.36
C LYS A 79 -12.35 4.73 10.49
N TYR A 80 -11.13 4.70 11.04
CA TYR A 80 -10.32 3.48 11.11
C TYR A 80 -10.36 2.79 12.47
N HIS A 81 -11.19 3.29 13.40
CA HIS A 81 -11.31 2.78 14.76
C HIS A 81 -9.96 2.68 15.50
N VAL A 82 -9.11 3.71 15.33
CA VAL A 82 -7.78 3.77 15.97
C VAL A 82 -7.75 4.79 17.11
N ASP A 83 -7.00 4.47 18.16
CA ASP A 83 -6.89 5.34 19.34
C ASP A 83 -6.02 6.58 19.08
N LYS A 84 -5.02 6.45 18.20
CA LYS A 84 -3.96 7.44 18.01
C LYS A 84 -3.64 7.68 16.53
N VAL A 85 -3.43 8.95 16.20
CA VAL A 85 -2.94 9.44 14.91
C VAL A 85 -1.58 10.10 15.10
N TYR A 86 -0.68 9.88 14.16
CA TYR A 86 0.70 10.34 14.21
C TYR A 86 1.01 11.30 13.06
N ALA A 87 2.11 12.02 13.22
CA ALA A 87 2.65 12.85 12.16
C ALA A 87 3.06 12.02 10.92
N PRO A 88 3.17 12.65 9.74
CA PRO A 88 3.70 12.00 8.54
C PRO A 88 5.07 11.36 8.76
N ASN A 89 5.36 10.28 8.03
CA ASN A 89 6.65 9.57 8.14
C ASN A 89 7.84 10.40 7.65
N ASP A 90 7.61 11.34 6.74
CA ASP A 90 8.59 12.26 6.18
C ASP A 90 8.63 13.61 6.93
N LEU A 91 8.02 13.68 8.12
CA LEU A 91 8.10 14.82 9.01
C LEU A 91 9.26 14.66 10.00
N ASP A 92 10.25 15.52 9.87
CA ASP A 92 11.42 15.57 10.74
C ASP A 92 11.34 16.78 11.68
N ILE A 93 11.54 16.55 12.97
CA ILE A 93 11.56 17.60 13.99
C ILE A 93 12.97 17.66 14.58
N VAL A 94 13.73 18.66 14.15
CA VAL A 94 15.16 18.81 14.51
C VAL A 94 15.31 19.87 15.58
N LYS A 95 16.04 19.55 16.65
CA LYS A 95 16.34 20.50 17.72
C LYS A 95 17.34 21.55 17.24
N GLU A 96 17.06 22.82 17.48
CA GLU A 96 17.89 23.95 17.07
C GLU A 96 18.06 24.93 18.25
N ILE A 97 19.26 25.49 18.43
CA ILE A 97 19.53 26.54 19.42
C ILE A 97 19.68 27.85 18.66
N THR A 98 18.78 28.81 18.92
CA THR A 98 18.73 30.06 18.17
C THR A 98 18.39 31.25 19.06
N TYR A 99 18.78 32.44 18.64
CA TYR A 99 18.62 33.68 19.40
C TYR A 99 17.35 34.42 19.02
N ASP A 100 17.02 34.46 17.72
CA ASP A 100 15.91 35.26 17.22
C ASP A 100 15.36 34.64 15.94
N ASN A 101 14.22 33.94 16.06
CA ASN A 101 13.54 33.31 14.95
C ASN A 101 12.04 33.53 15.09
N LYS A 102 11.35 33.74 13.96
CA LYS A 102 9.89 33.78 13.92
C LYS A 102 9.34 32.41 14.29
N ILE A 103 8.82 32.28 15.52
CA ILE A 103 8.20 31.06 16.02
C ILE A 103 6.82 30.92 15.38
N SER A 104 6.58 29.78 14.74
CA SER A 104 5.27 29.38 14.26
C SER A 104 4.46 28.75 15.38
N THR A 105 3.14 28.96 15.34
CA THR A 105 2.25 28.26 16.26
C THR A 105 2.08 26.79 15.83
N VAL A 106 1.75 25.93 16.80
CA VAL A 106 1.44 24.52 16.50
C VAL A 106 0.31 24.40 15.48
N GLU A 107 -0.72 25.25 15.58
CA GLU A 107 -1.83 25.30 14.64
C GLU A 107 -1.39 25.67 13.21
N GLU A 108 -0.47 26.62 13.05
CA GLU A 108 0.06 26.99 11.73
C GLU A 108 0.79 25.84 11.07
N ILE A 109 1.58 25.08 11.84
CA ILE A 109 2.30 23.90 11.34
C ILE A 109 1.32 22.79 10.99
N TYR A 110 0.36 22.52 11.87
CA TYR A 110 -0.68 21.53 11.64
C TYR A 110 -1.43 21.79 10.32
N LYS A 111 -1.89 23.02 10.08
CA LYS A 111 -2.60 23.38 8.83
C LYS A 111 -1.74 23.17 7.58
N LYS A 112 -0.42 23.34 7.67
CA LYS A 112 0.48 23.06 6.54
C LYS A 112 0.56 21.55 6.23
N ILE A 113 0.46 20.71 7.25
CA ILE A 113 0.48 19.25 7.11
C ILE A 113 -0.87 18.73 6.64
N GLU A 114 -1.97 19.21 7.23
CA GLU A 114 -3.34 18.76 6.96
C GLU A 114 -3.76 18.89 5.49
N ASN A 115 -3.23 19.88 4.78
CA ASN A 115 -3.54 20.10 3.37
C ASN A 115 -2.84 19.12 2.41
N ILE A 116 -1.98 18.24 2.92
CA ILE A 116 -1.15 17.35 2.12
C ILE A 116 -1.80 15.95 2.04
N LYS A 117 -1.82 15.40 0.83
CA LYS A 117 -2.42 14.08 0.52
C LYS A 117 -1.33 13.07 0.14
N GLY A 118 -1.69 11.79 0.18
CA GLY A 118 -0.80 10.67 -0.20
C GLY A 118 0.22 10.33 0.89
N ALA A 119 1.44 9.96 0.49
CA ALA A 119 2.47 9.44 1.40
C ALA A 119 2.90 10.40 2.54
N SER A 120 2.75 11.71 2.34
CA SER A 120 3.08 12.75 3.33
C SER A 120 1.88 13.15 4.21
N SER A 121 0.82 12.34 4.20
CA SER A 121 -0.34 12.51 5.08
C SER A 121 -0.07 12.03 6.50
N PHE A 122 -0.99 12.31 7.42
CA PHE A 122 -0.96 11.75 8.76
C PHE A 122 -0.95 10.22 8.72
N THR A 123 -0.34 9.62 9.74
CA THR A 123 -0.13 8.17 9.78
C THR A 123 -0.87 7.54 10.95
N ILE A 124 -1.20 6.26 10.82
CA ILE A 124 -1.82 5.44 11.86
C ILE A 124 -1.06 4.12 11.99
N ASP A 125 -1.17 3.46 13.13
CA ASP A 125 -0.53 2.15 13.31
C ASP A 125 -1.23 1.10 12.43
N GLY A 126 -0.44 0.30 11.71
CA GLY A 126 -0.96 -0.78 10.87
C GLY A 126 0.15 -1.64 10.30
N TYR A 127 -0.12 -2.28 9.17
CA TYR A 127 0.83 -3.13 8.47
C TYR A 127 1.00 -2.67 7.03
N LYS A 128 2.28 -2.51 6.64
CA LYS A 128 2.69 -2.33 5.26
C LYS A 128 3.06 -3.69 4.68
N ILE A 129 2.41 -4.03 3.58
CA ILE A 129 2.62 -5.28 2.85
C ILE A 129 3.22 -4.94 1.50
N TYR A 130 4.31 -5.61 1.16
CA TYR A 130 5.00 -5.46 -0.11
C TYR A 130 5.07 -6.82 -0.80
N ILE A 131 4.48 -6.90 -1.99
CA ILE A 131 4.52 -8.07 -2.87
C ILE A 131 5.48 -7.73 -3.99
N LYS A 132 6.61 -8.43 -4.02
CA LYS A 132 7.63 -8.23 -5.05
C LYS A 132 7.17 -8.85 -6.36
N GLY A 133 7.32 -8.08 -7.44
CA GLY A 133 7.15 -8.56 -8.80
C GLY A 133 8.11 -9.71 -9.13
N ILE A 134 7.69 -10.58 -10.06
CA ILE A 134 8.48 -11.70 -10.55
C ILE A 134 8.67 -11.61 -12.06
N GLU A 135 9.80 -12.13 -12.53
CA GLU A 135 10.06 -12.29 -13.96
C GLU A 135 9.32 -13.52 -14.49
N LYS A 136 8.51 -13.31 -15.53
CA LYS A 136 7.80 -14.32 -16.28
C LYS A 136 8.38 -14.44 -17.66
N LYS A 137 8.60 -15.68 -18.12
CA LYS A 137 8.93 -15.96 -19.51
C LYS A 137 7.64 -16.17 -20.29
N ASN A 138 7.47 -15.41 -21.35
CA ASN A 138 6.37 -15.58 -22.29
C ASN A 138 6.69 -16.72 -23.27
N GLU A 139 5.64 -17.22 -23.93
CA GLU A 139 5.75 -18.30 -24.94
C GLU A 139 6.66 -17.94 -26.12
N ASP A 140 6.80 -16.64 -26.41
CA ASP A 140 7.67 -16.10 -27.46
C ASP A 140 9.16 -15.99 -27.04
N GLY A 141 9.48 -16.38 -25.80
CA GLY A 141 10.83 -16.30 -25.24
C GLY A 141 11.21 -14.94 -24.66
N THR A 142 10.33 -13.93 -24.71
CA THR A 142 10.53 -12.65 -24.02
C THR A 142 10.30 -12.78 -22.51
N THR A 143 10.89 -11.88 -21.73
CA THR A 143 10.69 -11.84 -20.27
C THR A 143 9.95 -10.57 -19.90
N THR A 144 8.84 -10.71 -19.17
CA THR A 144 8.06 -9.61 -18.59
C THR A 144 8.16 -9.69 -17.08
N THR A 145 8.23 -8.55 -16.41
CA THR A 145 8.25 -8.50 -14.93
C THR A 145 6.89 -8.00 -14.48
N THR A 146 6.27 -8.71 -13.53
CA THR A 146 5.04 -8.22 -12.89
C THR A 146 5.36 -7.02 -12.00
N ASP A 147 4.41 -6.11 -11.86
CA ASP A 147 4.63 -4.89 -11.06
C ASP A 147 4.73 -5.22 -9.56
N ASP A 148 5.56 -4.43 -8.87
CA ASP A 148 5.60 -4.43 -7.41
C ASP A 148 4.30 -3.86 -6.84
N VAL A 149 3.78 -4.48 -5.78
CA VAL A 149 2.55 -4.04 -5.12
C VAL A 149 2.84 -3.67 -3.67
N THR A 150 2.44 -2.46 -3.27
CA THR A 150 2.41 -2.03 -1.87
C THR A 150 0.98 -1.81 -1.44
N LEU A 151 0.59 -2.41 -0.33
CA LEU A 151 -0.76 -2.30 0.23
C LEU A 151 -0.72 -2.16 1.76
N TYR A 152 -1.78 -1.59 2.31
CA TYR A 152 -1.87 -1.26 3.73
C TYR A 152 -3.13 -1.85 4.35
N VAL A 153 -2.99 -2.42 5.53
CA VAL A 153 -4.08 -2.98 6.34
C VAL A 153 -3.89 -2.62 7.80
N LEU A 154 -4.97 -2.53 8.56
CA LEU A 154 -4.90 -2.32 10.02
C LEU A 154 -4.56 -3.62 10.76
N ASP A 155 -5.11 -4.72 10.28
CA ASP A 155 -4.91 -6.06 10.83
C ASP A 155 -4.24 -6.98 9.79
N LYS A 156 -3.27 -7.76 10.25
CA LYS A 156 -2.59 -8.77 9.43
C LYS A 156 -3.56 -9.88 8.99
N ASP A 157 -4.60 -10.15 9.77
CA ASP A 157 -5.57 -11.20 9.47
C ASP A 157 -6.40 -10.84 8.24
N ILE A 158 -6.70 -9.56 8.01
CA ILE A 158 -7.36 -9.08 6.77
C ILE A 158 -6.56 -9.52 5.54
N PHE A 159 -5.23 -9.34 5.57
CA PHE A 159 -4.37 -9.78 4.47
C PHE A 159 -4.31 -11.31 4.35
N THR A 160 -4.15 -12.02 5.45
CA THR A 160 -4.02 -13.50 5.43
C THR A 160 -5.30 -14.16 4.92
N ASN A 161 -6.46 -13.68 5.38
CA ASN A 161 -7.76 -14.20 4.99
C ASN A 161 -8.12 -13.81 3.55
N SER A 162 -7.80 -12.59 3.11
CA SER A 162 -7.98 -12.19 1.70
C SER A 162 -7.13 -13.01 0.73
N VAL A 163 -5.87 -13.30 1.07
CA VAL A 163 -5.02 -14.21 0.29
C VAL A 163 -5.67 -15.59 0.20
N THR A 164 -6.17 -16.12 1.32
CA THR A 164 -6.88 -17.41 1.35
C THR A 164 -8.12 -17.38 0.44
N LYS A 165 -8.95 -16.32 0.52
CA LYS A 165 -10.11 -16.16 -0.37
C LYS A 165 -9.71 -16.11 -1.84
N THR A 166 -8.64 -15.40 -2.17
CA THR A 166 -8.11 -15.34 -3.55
C THR A 166 -7.62 -16.72 -4.00
N ILE A 167 -6.94 -17.50 -3.16
CA ILE A 167 -6.54 -18.87 -3.49
C ILE A 167 -7.75 -19.77 -3.76
N THR A 168 -8.80 -19.68 -2.93
CA THR A 168 -10.02 -20.48 -3.09
C THR A 168 -10.86 -20.10 -4.31
N ALA A 169 -10.48 -19.04 -5.05
CA ALA A 169 -11.07 -18.72 -6.33
C ALA A 169 -10.50 -19.60 -7.47
N PHE A 170 -9.26 -20.09 -7.31
CA PHE A 170 -8.59 -20.97 -8.28
C PHE A 170 -8.73 -22.45 -7.91
N ILE A 171 -8.72 -22.75 -6.62
CA ILE A 171 -8.80 -24.11 -6.08
C ILE A 171 -10.07 -24.22 -5.27
N ASP A 172 -10.86 -25.28 -5.49
CA ASP A 172 -12.08 -25.50 -4.71
C ASP A 172 -11.77 -25.54 -3.20
N LYS A 173 -12.62 -24.88 -2.42
CA LYS A 173 -12.42 -24.70 -0.98
C LYS A 173 -12.22 -26.02 -0.25
N ASP A 174 -13.00 -27.06 -0.58
CA ASP A 174 -12.92 -28.35 0.10
C ASP A 174 -11.58 -29.04 -0.24
N THR A 175 -11.09 -28.87 -1.46
CA THR A 175 -9.79 -29.39 -1.91
C THR A 175 -8.65 -28.66 -1.20
N TYR A 176 -8.71 -27.33 -1.12
CA TYR A 176 -7.73 -26.53 -0.41
C TYR A 176 -7.67 -26.88 1.09
N GLU A 177 -8.82 -27.02 1.75
CA GLU A 177 -8.88 -27.44 3.15
C GLU A 177 -8.36 -28.87 3.34
N ALA A 178 -8.65 -29.78 2.41
CA ALA A 178 -8.12 -31.15 2.47
C ALA A 178 -6.60 -31.19 2.30
N TYR A 179 -6.02 -30.33 1.45
CA TYR A 179 -4.57 -30.16 1.32
C TYR A 179 -3.95 -29.63 2.62
N LEU A 180 -4.49 -28.54 3.18
CA LEU A 180 -3.94 -27.95 4.41
C LEU A 180 -3.98 -28.89 5.62
N ASN A 181 -4.97 -29.77 5.68
CA ASN A 181 -5.18 -30.69 6.80
C ASN A 181 -4.57 -32.09 6.56
N ASP A 182 -3.87 -32.31 5.46
CA ASP A 182 -3.36 -33.63 5.05
C ASP A 182 -4.45 -34.73 4.96
N THR A 183 -5.68 -34.35 4.59
CA THR A 183 -6.85 -35.25 4.48
C THR A 183 -7.27 -35.53 3.04
N GLN A 184 -6.41 -35.26 2.06
CA GLN A 184 -6.67 -35.58 0.66
C GLN A 184 -6.86 -37.10 0.47
N ASN A 185 -7.80 -37.49 -0.40
CA ASN A 185 -8.00 -38.89 -0.73
C ASN A 185 -6.74 -39.44 -1.41
N LYS A 186 -6.19 -40.52 -0.87
CA LYS A 186 -5.04 -41.20 -1.47
C LYS A 186 -5.46 -41.91 -2.75
N ILE A 187 -4.58 -41.87 -3.74
CA ILE A 187 -4.74 -42.65 -4.96
C ILE A 187 -4.13 -44.04 -4.69
N GLU A 188 -4.97 -45.07 -4.59
CA GLU A 188 -4.54 -46.43 -4.27
C GLU A 188 -4.77 -47.39 -5.45
N GLY A 189 -3.84 -48.33 -5.66
CA GLY A 189 -4.00 -49.42 -6.63
C GLY A 189 -4.20 -48.94 -8.08
N ASN A 190 -5.38 -49.23 -8.64
CA ASN A 190 -5.76 -48.88 -10.02
C ASN A 190 -6.67 -47.65 -10.09
N ASP A 191 -6.84 -46.93 -8.98
CA ASP A 191 -7.68 -45.75 -8.93
C ASP A 191 -7.07 -44.61 -9.74
N THR A 192 -7.93 -43.81 -10.35
CA THR A 192 -7.57 -42.57 -11.00
C THR A 192 -7.94 -41.41 -10.11
N GLY A 193 -7.14 -40.36 -10.10
CA GLY A 193 -7.42 -39.18 -9.30
C GLY A 193 -6.33 -38.12 -9.45
N THR A 194 -6.57 -37.01 -8.78
CA THR A 194 -5.64 -35.88 -8.69
C THR A 194 -5.46 -35.53 -7.22
N ILE A 195 -4.21 -35.30 -6.81
CA ILE A 195 -3.87 -34.76 -5.49
C ILE A 195 -2.90 -33.59 -5.64
N ILE A 196 -3.01 -32.61 -4.75
CA ILE A 196 -2.08 -31.48 -4.69
C ILE A 196 -0.82 -31.94 -3.92
N GLU A 197 0.33 -31.93 -4.58
CA GLU A 197 1.64 -32.23 -3.98
C GLU A 197 2.27 -30.99 -3.32
N ASN A 198 2.11 -29.82 -3.94
CA ASN A 198 2.66 -28.57 -3.41
C ASN A 198 1.82 -27.37 -3.87
N LEU A 199 1.61 -26.43 -2.96
CA LEU A 199 0.88 -25.19 -3.20
C LEU A 199 1.63 -24.02 -2.55
N TYR A 200 2.08 -23.07 -3.35
CA TYR A 200 2.82 -21.92 -2.84
C TYR A 200 2.65 -20.67 -3.70
N ILE A 201 2.80 -19.51 -3.08
CA ILE A 201 2.88 -18.23 -3.79
C ILE A 201 4.33 -18.00 -4.20
N GLN A 202 4.56 -17.77 -5.49
CA GLN A 202 5.90 -17.57 -6.04
C GLN A 202 6.50 -16.21 -5.63
N ASN A 203 5.66 -15.18 -5.47
CA ASN A 203 6.11 -13.85 -5.08
C ASN A 203 6.69 -13.82 -3.67
N THR A 204 7.72 -13.00 -3.46
CA THR A 204 8.18 -12.68 -2.11
C THR A 204 7.25 -11.65 -1.48
N ILE A 205 6.56 -12.04 -0.41
CA ILE A 205 5.67 -11.16 0.35
C ILE A 205 6.36 -10.74 1.65
N THR A 206 6.47 -9.44 1.88
CA THR A 206 7.02 -8.86 3.10
C THR A 206 5.94 -8.11 3.86
N ILE A 207 5.70 -8.48 5.12
CA ILE A 207 4.73 -7.83 6.00
C ILE A 207 5.49 -7.17 7.14
N LYS A 208 5.31 -5.85 7.32
CA LYS A 208 5.94 -5.09 8.40
C LYS A 208 4.89 -4.28 9.14
N LYS A 209 4.90 -4.37 10.47
CA LYS A 209 4.16 -3.43 11.32
C LYS A 209 4.83 -2.07 11.21
N ASP A 210 4.07 -1.04 10.86
CA ASP A 210 4.60 0.30 10.56
C ASP A 210 3.52 1.37 10.75
N ARG A 211 3.93 2.64 10.67
CA ARG A 211 3.02 3.78 10.58
C ARG A 211 2.58 3.96 9.13
N ILE A 212 1.35 3.59 8.81
CA ILE A 212 0.82 3.63 7.46
C ILE A 212 0.16 4.98 7.17
N PRO A 213 0.36 5.58 5.98
CA PRO A 213 -0.22 6.87 5.62
C PRO A 213 -1.73 6.76 5.42
N ALA A 214 -2.51 7.58 6.13
CA ALA A 214 -3.97 7.57 6.07
C ALA A 214 -4.53 8.20 4.76
N GLY A 215 -3.68 8.87 3.99
CA GLY A 215 -3.98 9.41 2.67
C GLY A 215 -3.85 8.38 1.53
N ASP A 216 -3.24 7.23 1.78
CA ASP A 216 -3.22 6.11 0.84
C ASP A 216 -4.41 5.16 1.11
N LYS A 217 -4.70 4.26 0.17
CA LYS A 217 -5.76 3.26 0.36
C LYS A 217 -5.35 2.26 1.43
N ILE A 218 -6.13 2.23 2.51
CA ILE A 218 -6.07 1.20 3.55
C ILE A 218 -7.24 0.25 3.30
N TYR A 219 -6.95 -1.03 3.19
CA TYR A 219 -7.97 -2.07 3.02
C TYR A 219 -8.49 -2.48 4.40
N GLU A 220 -9.79 -2.33 4.58
CA GLU A 220 -10.47 -2.53 5.87
C GLU A 220 -11.15 -3.89 5.94
N THR A 221 -11.48 -4.50 4.80
CA THR A 221 -12.17 -5.80 4.71
C THR A 221 -11.43 -6.81 3.86
N GLU A 222 -11.63 -8.09 4.18
CA GLU A 222 -11.07 -9.21 3.44
C GLU A 222 -11.62 -9.28 2.02
N GLU A 223 -12.90 -8.95 1.84
CA GLU A 223 -13.59 -8.98 0.56
C GLU A 223 -12.98 -7.97 -0.40
N GLU A 224 -12.81 -6.74 0.05
CA GLU A 224 -12.24 -5.66 -0.76
C GLU A 224 -10.81 -6.00 -1.19
N LEU A 225 -9.99 -6.46 -0.23
CA LEU A 225 -8.61 -6.81 -0.52
C LEU A 225 -8.52 -8.04 -1.41
N SER A 226 -9.36 -9.07 -1.21
CA SER A 226 -9.37 -10.25 -2.09
C SER A 226 -9.78 -9.89 -3.52
N LYS A 227 -10.71 -8.94 -3.69
CA LYS A 227 -11.13 -8.42 -4.99
C LYS A 227 -9.95 -7.73 -5.68
N PHE A 228 -9.24 -6.86 -4.95
CA PHE A 228 -8.03 -6.23 -5.48
C PHE A 228 -6.93 -7.24 -5.81
N LEU A 229 -6.69 -8.24 -4.95
CA LEU A 229 -5.68 -9.27 -5.18
C LEU A 229 -6.02 -10.16 -6.39
N LEU A 230 -7.30 -10.34 -6.71
CA LEU A 230 -7.76 -11.18 -7.83
C LEU A 230 -7.88 -10.41 -9.16
N PHE A 231 -8.51 -9.24 -9.14
CA PHE A 231 -8.83 -8.45 -10.35
C PHE A 231 -7.87 -7.29 -10.58
N GLY A 232 -7.02 -6.98 -9.60
CA GLY A 232 -6.15 -5.81 -9.63
C GLY A 232 -6.84 -4.46 -9.43
N THR A 233 -8.16 -4.47 -9.23
CA THR A 233 -8.99 -3.31 -8.93
C THR A 233 -10.07 -3.69 -7.91
N THR A 234 -10.58 -2.69 -7.20
CA THR A 234 -11.76 -2.81 -6.34
C THR A 234 -13.04 -2.39 -7.06
N ASP A 235 -12.95 -1.90 -8.29
CA ASP A 235 -14.09 -1.43 -9.08
C ASP A 235 -15.05 -2.57 -9.43
N GLU A 236 -16.33 -2.23 -9.60
CA GLU A 236 -17.32 -3.19 -10.06
C GLU A 236 -16.94 -3.74 -11.43
N GLN A 237 -17.07 -5.06 -11.56
CA GLN A 237 -16.75 -5.75 -12.80
C GLN A 237 -17.87 -5.51 -13.80
N GLU A 238 -17.53 -5.49 -15.09
CA GLU A 238 -18.53 -5.45 -16.14
C GLU A 238 -19.47 -6.66 -16.00
N THR A 239 -20.76 -6.46 -16.24
CA THR A 239 -21.76 -7.52 -16.16
C THR A 239 -22.43 -7.75 -17.51
N TYR A 240 -22.90 -8.97 -17.70
CA TYR A 240 -23.63 -9.39 -18.89
C TYR A 240 -24.93 -10.06 -18.50
N ILE A 241 -25.99 -9.75 -19.24
CA ILE A 241 -27.29 -10.38 -19.09
C ILE A 241 -27.39 -11.51 -20.10
N VAL A 242 -27.44 -12.74 -19.59
CA VAL A 242 -27.54 -13.99 -20.36
C VAL A 242 -28.75 -13.94 -21.28
N LYS A 243 -28.55 -14.29 -22.55
CA LYS A 243 -29.63 -14.43 -23.54
C LYS A 243 -29.99 -15.89 -23.76
N ALA A 244 -31.14 -16.10 -24.39
CA ALA A 244 -31.59 -17.44 -24.73
C ALA A 244 -30.64 -18.13 -25.71
N GLY A 245 -30.10 -19.27 -25.27
CA GLY A 245 -29.15 -20.08 -26.04
C GLY A 245 -27.68 -19.78 -25.74
N ASP A 246 -27.38 -18.76 -24.93
CA ASP A 246 -25.99 -18.45 -24.57
C ASP A 246 -25.37 -19.59 -23.75
N THR A 247 -24.10 -19.88 -24.03
CA THR A 247 -23.26 -20.78 -23.23
C THR A 247 -22.14 -20.01 -22.53
N ILE A 248 -21.56 -20.59 -21.48
CA ILE A 248 -20.41 -19.99 -20.78
C ILE A 248 -19.25 -19.77 -21.76
N GLU A 249 -18.95 -20.77 -22.59
CA GLU A 249 -17.89 -20.71 -23.59
C GLU A 249 -18.11 -19.57 -24.60
N GLU A 250 -19.32 -19.43 -25.15
CA GLU A 250 -19.64 -18.37 -26.11
C GLU A 250 -19.60 -16.98 -25.46
N ILE A 251 -20.15 -16.81 -24.26
CA ILE A 251 -20.09 -15.52 -23.55
C ILE A 251 -18.62 -15.15 -23.26
N SER A 252 -17.82 -16.10 -22.76
CA SER A 252 -16.43 -15.85 -22.41
C SER A 252 -15.63 -15.44 -23.65
N ASN A 253 -15.69 -16.22 -24.73
CA ASN A 253 -14.98 -15.96 -25.97
C ASN A 253 -15.37 -14.61 -26.60
N ASN A 254 -16.67 -14.28 -26.62
CA ASN A 254 -17.15 -13.01 -27.18
C ASN A 254 -16.65 -11.79 -26.37
N ASN A 255 -16.36 -11.98 -25.09
CA ASN A 255 -15.87 -10.95 -24.18
C ASN A 255 -14.35 -11.04 -23.92
N LYS A 256 -13.62 -11.84 -24.72
CA LYS A 256 -12.16 -12.04 -24.61
C LYS A 256 -11.71 -12.57 -23.24
N LEU A 257 -12.56 -13.38 -22.62
CA LEU A 257 -12.29 -14.13 -21.40
C LEU A 257 -12.09 -15.60 -21.76
N SER A 258 -11.20 -16.27 -21.06
CA SER A 258 -11.21 -17.73 -20.99
C SER A 258 -12.41 -18.22 -20.18
N THR A 259 -12.76 -19.49 -20.36
CA THR A 259 -13.85 -20.09 -19.60
C THR A 259 -13.47 -20.18 -18.12
N GLU A 260 -12.21 -20.45 -17.82
CA GLU A 260 -11.66 -20.49 -16.48
C GLU A 260 -11.78 -19.12 -15.79
N GLU A 261 -11.42 -18.02 -16.46
CA GLU A 261 -11.59 -16.66 -15.94
C GLU A 261 -13.06 -16.33 -15.64
N PHE A 262 -13.97 -16.77 -16.51
CA PHE A 262 -15.41 -16.61 -16.28
C PHE A 262 -15.87 -17.36 -15.03
N LEU A 263 -15.44 -18.61 -14.84
CA LEU A 263 -15.78 -19.41 -13.67
C LEU A 263 -15.21 -18.81 -12.37
N ILE A 264 -13.98 -18.29 -12.42
CA ILE A 264 -13.35 -17.59 -11.29
C ILE A 264 -14.13 -16.32 -10.92
N ALA A 265 -14.58 -15.54 -11.92
CA ALA A 265 -15.40 -14.35 -11.68
C ALA A 265 -16.82 -14.68 -11.18
N ASN A 266 -17.31 -15.89 -11.46
CA ASN A 266 -18.66 -16.36 -11.16
C ASN A 266 -18.63 -17.71 -10.44
N THR A 267 -18.14 -17.72 -9.20
CA THR A 267 -17.87 -18.93 -8.39
C THR A 267 -19.08 -19.82 -8.10
N ASN A 268 -20.29 -19.37 -8.47
CA ASN A 268 -21.51 -20.17 -8.44
C ASN A 268 -21.57 -21.24 -9.54
N PHE A 269 -20.72 -21.13 -10.56
CA PHE A 269 -20.53 -22.13 -11.60
C PHE A 269 -19.25 -22.92 -11.33
N LYS A 270 -19.29 -24.23 -11.60
CA LYS A 270 -18.20 -25.17 -11.39
C LYS A 270 -17.58 -25.64 -12.70
N THR A 271 -18.37 -25.73 -13.77
CA THR A 271 -17.89 -26.24 -15.07
C THR A 271 -18.35 -25.36 -16.23
N ALA A 272 -17.63 -25.44 -17.35
CA ALA A 272 -18.00 -24.80 -18.62
C ALA A 272 -19.38 -25.24 -19.14
N GLN A 273 -19.86 -26.40 -18.69
CA GLN A 273 -21.13 -27.01 -19.10
C GLN A 273 -22.30 -26.64 -18.18
N ASP A 274 -22.05 -25.86 -17.12
CA ASP A 274 -23.11 -25.40 -16.23
C ASP A 274 -24.13 -24.56 -17.00
N LEU A 275 -25.41 -24.77 -16.69
CA LEU A 275 -26.52 -24.15 -17.42
C LEU A 275 -26.68 -22.69 -17.02
N LEU A 276 -26.84 -21.83 -18.03
CA LEU A 276 -27.19 -20.43 -17.88
C LEU A 276 -28.68 -20.21 -18.15
N TYR A 277 -29.29 -19.32 -17.37
CA TYR A 277 -30.70 -18.96 -17.55
C TYR A 277 -30.85 -17.61 -18.25
N PRO A 278 -31.75 -17.47 -19.23
CA PRO A 278 -31.99 -16.18 -19.86
C PRO A 278 -32.43 -15.13 -18.83
N GLY A 279 -31.81 -13.94 -18.88
CA GLY A 279 -32.03 -12.87 -17.91
C GLY A 279 -31.14 -12.95 -16.66
N GLN A 280 -30.32 -14.00 -16.51
CA GLN A 280 -29.33 -14.09 -15.44
C GLN A 280 -28.21 -13.08 -15.66
N GLU A 281 -27.79 -12.41 -14.59
CA GLU A 281 -26.62 -11.53 -14.61
C GLU A 281 -25.36 -12.32 -14.26
N VAL A 282 -24.32 -12.17 -15.08
CA VAL A 282 -23.00 -12.77 -14.88
C VAL A 282 -21.90 -11.71 -14.99
N LYS A 283 -20.78 -11.92 -14.31
CA LYS A 283 -19.63 -11.01 -14.30
C LYS A 283 -18.65 -11.36 -15.42
N LEU A 284 -18.17 -10.33 -16.10
CA LEU A 284 -17.17 -10.40 -17.16
C LEU A 284 -15.79 -9.90 -16.67
N GLY A 285 -15.50 -10.09 -15.38
CA GLY A 285 -14.29 -9.55 -14.77
C GLY A 285 -13.03 -10.23 -15.29
N LEU A 286 -12.18 -9.49 -16.00
CA LEU A 286 -10.83 -9.93 -16.34
C LEU A 286 -10.00 -10.05 -15.06
N ILE A 287 -9.52 -11.25 -14.76
CA ILE A 287 -8.67 -11.45 -13.59
C ILE A 287 -7.28 -10.85 -13.89
N SER A 288 -6.72 -10.18 -12.89
CA SER A 288 -5.36 -9.66 -12.93
C SER A 288 -4.72 -9.87 -11.56
N PRO A 289 -4.38 -11.14 -11.23
CA PRO A 289 -3.92 -11.50 -9.90
C PRO A 289 -2.67 -10.71 -9.52
N LYS A 290 -2.60 -10.26 -8.27
CA LYS A 290 -1.46 -9.50 -7.71
C LYS A 290 -0.38 -10.37 -7.09
N PHE A 291 -0.55 -11.69 -7.18
CA PHE A 291 0.47 -12.67 -6.89
C PHE A 291 0.25 -13.90 -7.77
N ASP A 292 1.31 -14.69 -7.92
CA ASP A 292 1.35 -15.90 -8.72
C ASP A 292 1.28 -17.12 -7.81
N LEU A 293 0.16 -17.83 -7.90
CA LEU A 293 -0.06 -19.10 -7.23
C LEU A 293 0.50 -20.23 -8.09
N VAL A 294 1.33 -21.08 -7.51
CA VAL A 294 1.86 -22.28 -8.15
C VAL A 294 1.27 -23.50 -7.46
N GLU A 295 0.52 -24.27 -8.23
CA GLU A 295 -0.04 -25.56 -7.85
C GLU A 295 0.71 -26.67 -8.59
N VAL A 296 1.18 -27.66 -7.84
CA VAL A 296 1.82 -28.87 -8.38
C VAL A 296 0.93 -30.05 -8.03
N GLU A 297 0.36 -30.68 -9.06
CA GLU A 297 -0.54 -31.81 -8.91
C GLU A 297 0.10 -33.13 -9.34
N HIS A 298 -0.31 -34.21 -8.67
CA HIS A 298 -0.10 -35.58 -9.12
C HIS A 298 -1.39 -36.12 -9.72
N VAL A 299 -1.36 -36.48 -10.99
CA VAL A 299 -2.52 -37.00 -11.72
C VAL A 299 -2.30 -38.45 -12.16
N VAL A 300 -3.16 -39.36 -11.70
CA VAL A 300 -3.24 -40.74 -12.20
C VAL A 300 -4.48 -40.87 -13.08
N SER A 301 -4.27 -41.24 -14.34
CA SER A 301 -5.35 -41.41 -15.32
C SER A 301 -5.15 -42.67 -16.16
N GLN A 302 -6.25 -43.29 -16.58
CA GLN A 302 -6.20 -44.38 -17.55
C GLN A 302 -6.02 -43.81 -18.96
N LYS A 303 -5.02 -44.32 -19.68
CA LYS A 303 -4.78 -43.96 -21.08
C LYS A 303 -5.02 -45.17 -21.98
N PRO A 304 -5.76 -45.03 -23.09
CA PRO A 304 -5.93 -46.10 -24.05
C PRO A 304 -4.56 -46.44 -24.67
N ILE A 305 -4.18 -47.71 -24.62
CA ILE A 305 -2.98 -48.21 -25.30
C ILE A 305 -3.29 -48.25 -26.79
N LYS A 306 -2.48 -47.57 -27.62
CA LYS A 306 -2.57 -47.71 -29.07
C LYS A 306 -2.21 -49.14 -29.44
N MET A 307 -3.14 -49.88 -30.05
CA MET A 307 -2.86 -51.23 -30.53
C MET A 307 -1.84 -51.19 -31.68
N GLU A 308 -0.82 -52.02 -31.60
CA GLU A 308 0.09 -52.24 -32.73
C GLU A 308 -0.59 -53.14 -33.76
N THR A 309 -0.72 -52.65 -34.99
CA THR A 309 -1.20 -53.45 -36.11
C THR A 309 -0.07 -54.37 -36.59
N ILE A 310 -0.23 -55.68 -36.37
CA ILE A 310 0.69 -56.69 -36.92
C ILE A 310 0.16 -57.13 -38.28
N TYR A 311 0.96 -56.92 -39.33
CA TYR A 311 0.67 -57.47 -40.66
C TYR A 311 1.15 -58.92 -40.72
N LYS A 312 0.26 -59.85 -41.07
CA LYS A 312 0.58 -61.24 -41.33
C LYS A 312 0.12 -61.59 -42.75
N ASP A 313 1.07 -62.03 -43.58
CA ASP A 313 0.76 -62.47 -44.93
C ASP A 313 -0.08 -63.76 -44.89
N ASP A 314 -1.17 -63.76 -45.65
CA ASP A 314 -2.06 -64.90 -45.82
C ASP A 314 -2.04 -65.33 -47.29
N ASP A 315 -1.31 -66.41 -47.57
CA ASP A 315 -1.12 -66.96 -48.92
C ASP A 315 -2.43 -67.47 -49.57
N THR A 316 -3.54 -67.51 -48.81
CA THR A 316 -4.87 -67.87 -49.32
C THR A 316 -5.68 -66.67 -49.80
N GLN A 317 -5.23 -65.43 -49.56
CA GLN A 317 -5.92 -64.21 -49.98
C GLN A 317 -5.36 -63.62 -51.28
N TYR A 318 -6.23 -62.98 -52.06
CA TYR A 318 -5.85 -62.28 -53.28
C TYR A 318 -4.99 -61.06 -52.96
N VAL A 319 -3.94 -60.85 -53.77
CA VAL A 319 -3.01 -59.72 -53.65
C VAL A 319 -3.79 -58.40 -53.76
N GLY A 320 -3.73 -57.56 -52.72
CA GLY A 320 -4.39 -56.24 -52.67
C GLY A 320 -5.53 -56.11 -51.66
N CYS A 321 -5.93 -57.18 -50.97
CA CYS A 321 -6.88 -57.11 -49.86
C CYS A 321 -6.16 -56.83 -48.53
N LYS A 322 -6.62 -55.81 -47.78
CA LYS A 322 -6.22 -55.55 -46.39
C LYS A 322 -7.45 -55.76 -45.49
N TRP A 323 -7.28 -56.53 -44.43
CA TRP A 323 -8.22 -56.65 -43.32
C TRP A 323 -7.47 -56.34 -42.03
#